data_AF-A0A0W8I1B4-F1
#
_entry.id   AF-A0A0W8I1B4-F1
#
_cell.length_a   1.000
_cell.length_b   1.000
_cell.length_c   1.000
_cell.angle_alpha   90.00
_cell.angle_beta   90.00
_cell.angle_gamma   90.00
#
_symmetry.space_group_name_H-M   'P 1'
#
loop_
_entity.id
_entity.type
_entity.pdbx_description
1 polymer ?
#
loop_
_entity_poly.entity_id
_entity_poly.type
_entity_poly.pdbx_seq_one_letter_code
_entity_poly.pdbx_strand_id
1 'polypeptide(L)'
;MMAAGIFAVAGLGLAGCNTEGPEEGTDVEDVSEGEVLESSPAPQETDREVGAGYVGPYDQAFYDESETYAGQEVTVSAEVTETLSTDTFVIAGAEETAVDPLLIVEEQEIPPLDDGQVVEVTGTVAQDFDIAATEEELGIDLEDELYADYVGEPYIMATRGEILEAE
;
A
#
# COMPACT_ATOMS: atom_id res chain seq x y z
N MET A 1 71.33 36.89 2.79
CA MET A 1 70.92 36.17 1.56
C MET A 1 69.85 35.18 1.97
N MET A 2 68.60 35.39 1.54
CA MET A 2 67.46 34.43 1.55
C MET A 2 67.07 33.82 2.92
N ALA A 3 65.83 33.46 3.24
CA ALA A 3 64.50 33.60 2.68
C ALA A 3 63.53 33.27 3.85
N ALA A 4 62.38 33.95 3.92
CA ALA A 4 61.03 33.37 3.87
C ALA A 4 60.74 32.20 4.83
N GLY A 5 59.75 32.39 5.71
CA GLY A 5 59.12 31.28 6.44
C GLY A 5 58.12 31.74 7.49
N ILE A 6 56.85 31.47 7.21
CA ILE A 6 55.61 31.77 7.95
C ILE A 6 55.60 31.16 9.37
N PHE A 7 54.85 31.76 10.31
CA PHE A 7 53.81 31.11 11.15
C PHE A 7 53.44 31.97 12.38
N ALA A 8 52.14 32.21 12.59
CA ALA A 8 51.58 32.49 13.90
C ALA A 8 50.19 31.87 14.01
N VAL A 9 50.06 31.02 15.02
CA VAL A 9 48.95 30.13 15.39
C VAL A 9 48.06 30.81 16.44
N ALA A 10 46.75 30.59 16.37
CA ALA A 10 45.81 30.52 17.52
C ALA A 10 44.43 30.10 16.95
N GLY A 11 43.66 29.15 17.45
CA GLY A 11 43.67 28.43 18.72
C GLY A 11 42.22 28.28 19.17
N LEU A 12 41.69 27.05 19.20
CA LEU A 12 40.49 26.59 19.92
C LEU A 12 40.81 25.12 20.26
N GLY A 13 40.92 24.65 21.51
CA GLY A 13 39.90 24.62 22.56
C GLY A 13 38.77 23.67 22.11
N LEU A 14 38.46 22.51 22.70
CA LEU A 14 38.44 22.08 24.10
C LEU A 14 38.35 20.53 24.19
N ALA A 15 38.71 20.03 25.38
CA ALA A 15 38.55 18.69 25.99
C ALA A 15 37.49 17.74 25.39
N GLY A 16 37.80 16.45 25.17
CA GLY A 16 37.75 15.36 26.18
C GLY A 16 36.67 14.34 25.71
N CYS A 17 36.73 13.02 25.89
CA CYS A 17 37.50 12.17 26.77
C CYS A 17 38.15 11.02 26.00
N ASN A 18 39.28 10.62 26.56
CA ASN A 18 40.04 9.42 26.34
C ASN A 18 39.20 8.18 26.73
N THR A 19 39.09 7.20 25.84
CA THR A 19 38.99 5.79 26.27
C THR A 19 40.16 5.05 25.65
N GLU A 20 40.94 4.48 26.55
CA GLU A 20 42.21 3.79 26.42
C GLU A 20 42.01 2.36 25.89
N GLY A 21 42.93 1.87 25.06
CA GLY A 21 43.15 0.43 24.86
C GLY A 21 43.49 0.02 23.43
N PRO A 22 44.36 -0.99 23.22
CA PRO A 22 45.44 -0.88 22.23
C PRO A 22 45.44 -1.99 21.16
N GLU A 23 46.32 -1.83 20.17
CA GLU A 23 46.82 -2.82 19.21
C GLU A 23 45.77 -3.44 18.24
N GLU A 24 46.04 -3.92 17.04
CA GLU A 24 47.18 -3.98 16.13
C GLU A 24 46.56 -4.51 14.82
N GLY A 25 46.97 -3.99 13.67
CA GLY A 25 47.16 -4.82 12.49
C GLY A 25 46.09 -4.81 11.39
N THR A 26 46.65 -4.73 10.16
CA THR A 26 46.08 -5.13 8.87
C THR A 26 45.12 -4.11 8.24
N ASP A 27 45.16 -3.78 6.96
CA ASP A 27 46.12 -3.94 5.86
C ASP A 27 45.63 -2.90 4.82
N VAL A 28 46.54 -2.25 4.11
CA VAL A 28 46.20 -1.25 3.09
C VAL A 28 46.17 -1.89 1.73
N GLU A 29 45.00 -2.14 1.12
CA GLU A 29 44.69 -2.15 -0.35
C GLU A 29 43.14 -2.03 -0.45
N ASP A 30 42.48 -1.20 -1.25
CA ASP A 30 42.70 -0.89 -2.66
C ASP A 30 41.82 0.33 -3.08
N VAL A 31 42.41 1.21 -3.88
CA VAL A 31 41.83 2.13 -4.89
C VAL A 31 40.40 2.66 -4.70
N SER A 32 40.29 3.97 -4.43
CA SER A 32 39.10 4.76 -4.77
C SER A 32 39.41 5.65 -5.98
N GLU A 33 39.18 5.08 -7.17
CA GLU A 33 38.82 5.82 -8.39
C GLU A 33 37.29 5.70 -8.46
N GLY A 34 36.51 6.77 -8.32
CA GLY A 34 36.54 7.89 -9.24
C GLY A 34 35.47 7.65 -10.30
N GLU A 35 34.23 8.04 -9.97
CA GLU A 35 33.17 8.43 -10.90
C GLU A 35 32.55 7.32 -11.81
N VAL A 36 31.37 6.85 -11.42
CA VAL A 36 30.29 6.54 -12.39
C VAL A 36 29.07 7.36 -11.99
N LEU A 37 29.02 8.60 -12.47
CA LEU A 37 27.78 9.37 -12.56
C LEU A 37 26.97 8.79 -13.71
N GLU A 38 26.30 7.66 -13.51
CA GLU A 38 25.22 7.21 -14.38
C GLU A 38 24.38 6.17 -13.66
N SER A 39 23.36 6.66 -12.96
CA SER A 39 22.09 5.98 -12.92
C SER A 39 21.05 7.08 -12.95
N SER A 40 20.31 7.14 -14.06
CA SER A 40 19.04 7.86 -14.13
C SER A 40 18.32 7.71 -12.79
N PRO A 41 17.75 8.77 -12.21
CA PRO A 41 16.73 8.53 -11.22
C PRO A 41 15.69 7.63 -11.90
N ALA A 42 15.57 6.38 -11.45
CA ALA A 42 14.32 5.67 -11.61
C ALA A 42 13.24 6.63 -11.10
N PRO A 43 12.09 6.78 -11.78
CA PRO A 43 11.01 7.55 -11.20
C PRO A 43 10.80 7.01 -9.80
N GLN A 44 11.10 7.84 -8.80
CA GLN A 44 10.64 7.63 -7.45
C GLN A 44 9.13 7.88 -7.53
N GLU A 45 8.39 6.89 -8.01
CA GLU A 45 7.10 6.62 -7.41
C GLU A 45 7.49 6.06 -6.03
N THR A 46 7.56 6.89 -5.00
CA THR A 46 6.41 7.11 -4.16
C THR A 46 6.57 8.44 -3.43
N ASP A 47 6.28 9.54 -4.12
CA ASP A 47 5.65 10.69 -3.46
C ASP A 47 4.18 10.32 -3.24
N ARG A 48 3.90 9.52 -2.19
CA ARG A 48 2.56 9.29 -1.62
C ARG A 48 2.70 9.12 -0.12
N GLU A 49 3.18 10.16 0.55
CA GLU A 49 2.94 10.35 1.98
C GLU A 49 1.84 11.42 2.15
N VAL A 50 0.64 11.14 1.66
CA VAL A 50 -0.61 11.82 2.06
C VAL A 50 -1.77 10.83 1.85
N GLY A 51 -2.28 10.22 2.94
CA GLY A 51 -3.55 9.49 2.91
C GLY A 51 -3.55 8.08 2.33
N ALA A 52 -2.47 7.31 2.49
CA ALA A 52 -2.52 5.87 2.20
C ALA A 52 -3.51 5.22 3.19
N GLY A 53 -4.71 4.89 2.73
CA GLY A 53 -5.64 4.13 3.56
C GLY A 53 -5.12 2.73 3.83
N TYR A 54 -5.98 1.87 4.35
CA TYR A 54 -5.62 0.50 4.69
C TYR A 54 -5.03 -0.23 3.48
N VAL A 55 -3.91 -0.94 3.68
CA VAL A 55 -3.31 -1.85 2.68
C VAL A 55 -3.04 -3.18 3.37
N GLY A 56 -3.74 -4.23 2.97
CA GLY A 56 -3.60 -5.54 3.59
C GLY A 56 -4.72 -6.50 3.22
N PRO A 57 -4.75 -7.69 3.83
CA PRO A 57 -5.77 -8.68 3.55
C PRO A 57 -7.13 -8.33 4.18
N TYR A 58 -8.22 -8.79 3.58
CA TYR A 58 -9.55 -8.65 4.18
C TYR A 58 -9.67 -9.62 5.36
N ASP A 59 -9.43 -9.09 6.56
CA ASP A 59 -9.40 -9.85 7.82
C ASP A 59 -10.26 -9.21 8.90
N GLN A 60 -10.39 -9.89 10.03
CA GLN A 60 -11.11 -9.41 11.22
C GLN A 60 -10.71 -8.00 11.65
N ALA A 61 -9.42 -7.63 11.50
CA ALA A 61 -8.94 -6.30 11.87
C ALA A 61 -9.50 -5.22 10.93
N PHE A 62 -9.48 -5.45 9.62
CA PHE A 62 -10.09 -4.53 8.66
C PHE A 62 -11.60 -4.43 8.88
N TYR A 63 -12.26 -5.58 9.08
CA TYR A 63 -13.70 -5.64 9.30
C TYR A 63 -14.15 -4.81 10.51
N ASP A 64 -13.47 -4.98 11.66
CA ASP A 64 -13.78 -4.24 12.91
C ASP A 64 -13.53 -2.73 12.78
N GLU A 65 -12.56 -2.33 11.93
CA GLU A 65 -12.23 -0.93 11.68
C GLU A 65 -12.85 -0.35 10.39
N SER A 66 -13.69 -1.10 9.67
CA SER A 66 -14.24 -0.71 8.36
C SER A 66 -14.92 0.65 8.36
N GLU A 67 -15.69 0.97 9.41
CA GLU A 67 -16.33 2.27 9.60
C GLU A 67 -15.32 3.43 9.68
N THR A 68 -14.11 3.18 10.18
CA THR A 68 -13.05 4.19 10.24
C THR A 68 -12.52 4.50 8.85
N TYR A 69 -12.58 3.55 7.92
CA TYR A 69 -12.12 3.71 6.54
C TYR A 69 -13.18 4.32 5.61
N ALA A 70 -14.40 4.59 6.09
CA ALA A 70 -15.45 5.20 5.28
C ALA A 70 -14.98 6.49 4.56
N GLY A 71 -15.15 6.52 3.24
CA GLY A 71 -14.71 7.60 2.36
C GLY A 71 -13.20 7.65 2.10
N GLN A 72 -12.44 6.67 2.57
CA GLN A 72 -11.00 6.54 2.31
C GLN A 72 -10.75 5.48 1.23
N GLU A 73 -9.71 5.70 0.43
CA GLU A 73 -9.20 4.72 -0.52
C GLU A 73 -8.39 3.66 0.24
N VAL A 74 -8.73 2.39 0.06
CA VAL A 74 -8.06 1.23 0.65
C VAL A 74 -7.67 0.24 -0.43
N THR A 75 -6.69 -0.60 -0.11
CA THR A 75 -6.28 -1.75 -0.92
C THR A 75 -6.45 -3.01 -0.08
N VAL A 76 -7.39 -3.87 -0.46
CA VAL A 76 -7.71 -5.11 0.25
C VAL A 76 -7.38 -6.32 -0.61
N SER A 77 -6.79 -7.37 -0.02
CA SER A 77 -6.56 -8.64 -0.71
C SER A 77 -7.37 -9.78 -0.11
N ALA A 78 -8.02 -10.59 -0.96
CA ALA A 78 -8.97 -11.60 -0.54
C ALA A 78 -9.32 -12.59 -1.66
N GLU A 79 -9.93 -13.71 -1.31
CA GLU A 79 -10.51 -14.64 -2.28
C GLU A 79 -11.89 -14.18 -2.75
N VAL A 80 -12.11 -14.19 -4.07
CA VAL A 80 -13.43 -13.99 -4.68
C VAL A 80 -14.29 -15.21 -4.39
N THR A 81 -15.38 -15.01 -3.65
CA THR A 81 -16.32 -16.08 -3.31
C THR A 81 -17.40 -16.26 -4.37
N GLU A 82 -17.90 -15.15 -4.91
CA GLU A 82 -18.97 -15.17 -5.89
C GLU A 82 -18.92 -13.91 -6.76
N THR A 83 -19.12 -14.08 -8.06
CA THR A 83 -19.31 -12.96 -9.00
C THR A 83 -20.82 -12.81 -9.22
N LEU A 84 -21.38 -11.67 -8.80
CA LEU A 84 -22.83 -11.42 -8.84
C LEU A 84 -23.27 -10.88 -10.20
N SER A 85 -22.45 -10.03 -10.83
CA SER A 85 -22.70 -9.44 -12.14
C SER A 85 -21.38 -9.11 -12.83
N THR A 86 -21.44 -8.46 -14.01
CA THR A 86 -20.22 -8.03 -14.71
C THR A 86 -19.44 -6.97 -13.93
N ASP A 87 -20.13 -6.15 -13.15
CA ASP A 87 -19.54 -5.00 -12.45
C ASP A 87 -19.52 -5.22 -10.92
N THR A 88 -19.82 -6.43 -10.43
CA THR A 88 -19.91 -6.70 -8.99
C THR A 88 -19.49 -8.13 -8.64
N PHE A 89 -18.77 -8.25 -7.53
CA PHE A 89 -18.35 -9.52 -6.98
C PHE A 89 -18.17 -9.40 -5.46
N VAL A 90 -18.00 -10.54 -4.82
CA VAL A 90 -17.97 -10.67 -3.37
C VAL A 90 -16.65 -11.31 -2.98
N ILE A 91 -15.98 -10.72 -1.99
CA ILE A 91 -14.78 -11.29 -1.40
C ILE A 91 -15.06 -11.84 -0.01
N ALA A 92 -14.44 -12.98 0.33
CA ALA A 92 -14.49 -13.52 1.69
C ALA A 92 -13.26 -13.10 2.48
N GLY A 93 -13.41 -13.17 3.81
CA GLY A 93 -12.27 -13.05 4.71
C GLY A 93 -11.16 -14.04 4.37
N ALA A 94 -9.92 -13.69 4.68
CA ALA A 94 -8.78 -14.60 4.58
C ALA A 94 -9.06 -15.94 5.30
N GLU A 95 -8.43 -17.04 4.87
CA GLU A 95 -8.73 -18.45 5.20
C GLU A 95 -8.94 -18.79 6.70
N GLU A 96 -8.49 -17.92 7.62
CA GLU A 96 -8.58 -18.10 9.07
C GLU A 96 -9.57 -17.13 9.76
N THR A 97 -10.35 -16.37 8.98
CA THR A 97 -11.29 -15.37 9.49
C THR A 97 -12.74 -15.76 9.23
N ALA A 98 -13.62 -15.38 10.16
CA ALA A 98 -15.06 -15.61 10.09
C ALA A 98 -15.80 -14.28 9.93
N VAL A 99 -15.22 -13.37 9.15
CA VAL A 99 -15.86 -12.10 8.80
C VAL A 99 -16.93 -12.35 7.74
N ASP A 100 -17.99 -11.56 7.78
CA ASP A 100 -19.01 -11.57 6.73
C ASP A 100 -18.38 -11.19 5.38
N PRO A 101 -18.91 -11.71 4.26
CA PRO A 101 -18.43 -11.36 2.93
C PRO A 101 -18.58 -9.86 2.64
N LEU A 102 -17.65 -9.30 1.86
CA LEU A 102 -17.69 -7.90 1.46
C LEU A 102 -18.07 -7.76 -0.02
N LEU A 103 -19.06 -6.92 -0.28
CA LEU A 103 -19.45 -6.54 -1.64
C LEU A 103 -18.42 -5.58 -2.25
N ILE A 104 -17.98 -5.90 -3.46
CA ILE A 104 -17.17 -5.05 -4.31
C ILE A 104 -18.00 -4.62 -5.52
N VAL A 105 -18.04 -3.31 -5.76
CA VAL A 105 -18.72 -2.69 -6.91
C VAL A 105 -17.68 -2.00 -7.77
N GLU A 106 -17.61 -2.35 -9.04
CA GLU A 106 -16.64 -1.81 -9.99
C GLU A 106 -17.06 -0.41 -10.45
N GLU A 107 -16.33 0.61 -9.99
CA GLU A 107 -16.44 1.97 -10.53
C GLU A 107 -15.66 2.09 -11.86
N GLN A 108 -14.60 1.30 -12.00
CA GLN A 108 -13.79 1.20 -13.21
C GLN A 108 -13.61 -0.27 -13.59
N GLU A 109 -13.51 -0.53 -14.90
CA GLU A 109 -13.31 -1.89 -15.44
C GLU A 109 -12.05 -2.55 -14.86
N ILE A 110 -12.23 -3.71 -14.22
CA ILE A 110 -11.15 -4.57 -13.75
C ILE A 110 -11.10 -5.86 -14.62
N PRO A 111 -9.98 -6.60 -14.62
CA PRO A 111 -9.93 -7.90 -15.31
C PRO A 111 -11.04 -8.85 -14.81
N PRO A 112 -11.61 -9.68 -15.70
CA PRO A 112 -12.65 -10.63 -15.32
C PRO A 112 -12.14 -11.61 -14.27
N LEU A 113 -12.95 -11.81 -13.23
CA LEU A 113 -12.63 -12.66 -12.09
C LEU A 113 -13.48 -13.95 -12.09
N ASP A 114 -12.86 -15.04 -11.67
CA ASP A 114 -13.51 -16.34 -11.42
C ASP A 114 -13.58 -16.62 -9.91
N ASP A 115 -14.52 -17.47 -9.50
CA ASP A 115 -14.60 -17.95 -8.12
C ASP A 115 -13.29 -18.64 -7.66
N GLY A 116 -12.92 -18.42 -6.40
CA GLY A 116 -11.70 -18.97 -5.80
C GLY A 116 -10.40 -18.26 -6.22
N GLN A 117 -10.47 -17.17 -6.98
CA GLN A 117 -9.29 -16.36 -7.29
C GLN A 117 -8.94 -15.44 -6.13
N VAL A 118 -7.67 -15.39 -5.75
CA VAL A 118 -7.17 -14.38 -4.82
C VAL A 118 -6.89 -13.11 -5.60
N VAL A 119 -7.45 -12.00 -5.16
CA VAL A 119 -7.34 -10.69 -5.82
C VAL A 119 -6.86 -9.64 -4.84
N GLU A 120 -6.28 -8.58 -5.38
CA GLU A 120 -6.05 -7.31 -4.69
C GLU A 120 -6.93 -6.24 -5.32
N VAL A 121 -7.77 -5.60 -4.51
CA VAL A 121 -8.75 -4.59 -4.93
C VAL A 121 -8.40 -3.28 -4.27
N THR A 122 -8.24 -2.22 -5.07
CA THR A 122 -8.14 -0.85 -4.59
C THR A 122 -9.42 -0.09 -4.89
N GLY A 123 -9.95 0.59 -3.89
CA GLY A 123 -11.20 1.33 -4.01
C GLY A 123 -11.55 2.15 -2.79
N THR A 124 -12.64 2.91 -2.87
CA THR A 124 -13.13 3.73 -1.77
C THR A 124 -14.12 2.93 -0.92
N VAL A 125 -13.93 2.90 0.40
CA VAL A 125 -14.90 2.28 1.32
C VAL A 125 -16.13 3.16 1.42
N ALA A 126 -17.29 2.57 1.15
CA ALA A 126 -18.58 3.20 1.31
C ALA A 126 -19.42 2.42 2.33
N GLN A 127 -20.36 3.12 2.96
CA GLN A 127 -21.23 2.59 4.00
C GLN A 127 -22.66 2.66 3.53
N ASP A 128 -23.53 1.86 4.15
CA ASP A 128 -24.98 1.88 3.91
C ASP A 128 -25.28 1.64 2.43
N PHE A 129 -24.85 0.49 1.91
CA PHE A 129 -25.08 0.12 0.51
C PHE A 129 -26.58 0.23 0.16
N ASP A 130 -26.86 1.03 -0.86
CA ASP A 130 -28.20 1.25 -1.41
C ASP A 130 -28.15 0.98 -2.90
N ILE A 131 -29.03 0.09 -3.35
CA ILE A 131 -29.08 -0.39 -4.72
C ILE A 131 -29.38 0.78 -5.67
N ALA A 132 -30.45 1.54 -5.38
CA ALA A 132 -30.90 2.62 -6.25
C ALA A 132 -29.87 3.76 -6.36
N ALA A 133 -29.19 4.08 -5.25
CA ALA A 133 -28.12 5.08 -5.25
C ALA A 133 -26.92 4.62 -6.09
N THR A 134 -26.54 3.34 -5.99
CA THR A 134 -25.42 2.76 -6.74
C THR A 134 -25.74 2.68 -8.24
N GLU A 135 -26.95 2.25 -8.60
CA GLU A 135 -27.44 2.26 -9.98
C GLU A 135 -27.45 3.66 -10.60
N GLU A 136 -27.88 4.68 -9.83
CA GLU A 136 -27.89 6.08 -10.30
C GLU A 136 -26.47 6.64 -10.50
N GLU A 137 -25.55 6.36 -9.57
CA GLU A 137 -24.16 6.84 -9.62
C GLU A 137 -23.39 6.21 -10.79
N LEU A 138 -23.49 4.89 -10.95
CA LEU A 138 -22.67 4.14 -11.91
C LEU A 138 -23.39 3.91 -13.25
N GLY A 139 -24.72 4.09 -13.30
CA GLY A 139 -25.52 3.83 -14.50
C GLY A 139 -25.64 2.34 -14.84
N ILE A 140 -25.58 1.48 -13.83
CA ILE A 140 -25.72 0.02 -13.93
C ILE A 140 -27.13 -0.43 -13.49
N ASP A 141 -27.46 -1.70 -13.74
CA ASP A 141 -28.74 -2.32 -13.35
C ASP A 141 -28.42 -3.49 -12.41
N LEU A 142 -28.91 -3.40 -11.17
CA LEU A 142 -28.61 -4.33 -10.09
C LEU A 142 -29.88 -5.08 -9.69
N GLU A 143 -29.87 -6.41 -9.81
CA GLU A 143 -31.04 -7.23 -9.47
C GLU A 143 -31.29 -7.29 -7.95
N ASP A 144 -32.38 -6.68 -7.46
CA ASP A 144 -32.67 -6.55 -6.01
C ASP A 144 -32.52 -7.86 -5.21
N GLU A 145 -32.92 -9.00 -5.79
CA GLU A 145 -32.86 -10.31 -5.14
C GLU A 145 -31.42 -10.78 -4.87
N LEU A 146 -30.45 -10.37 -5.69
CA LEU A 146 -29.04 -10.73 -5.53
C LEU A 146 -28.34 -9.89 -4.46
N TYR A 147 -28.79 -8.65 -4.24
CA TYR A 147 -28.13 -7.72 -3.33
C TYR A 147 -28.83 -7.51 -1.99
N ALA A 148 -29.93 -8.22 -1.75
CA ALA A 148 -30.76 -8.03 -0.56
C ALA A 148 -30.02 -8.21 0.78
N ASP A 149 -28.99 -9.06 0.82
CA ASP A 149 -28.19 -9.30 2.02
C ASP A 149 -27.23 -8.13 2.31
N TYR A 150 -26.75 -7.45 1.26
CA TYR A 150 -25.78 -6.37 1.34
C TYR A 150 -26.41 -4.99 1.60
N VAL A 151 -27.73 -4.85 1.55
CA VAL A 151 -28.39 -3.55 1.77
C VAL A 151 -28.11 -3.03 3.19
N GLY A 152 -27.53 -1.84 3.28
CA GLY A 152 -27.11 -1.22 4.53
C GLY A 152 -25.73 -1.64 5.02
N GLU A 153 -25.06 -2.57 4.33
CA GLU A 153 -23.72 -3.05 4.68
C GLU A 153 -22.62 -2.13 4.12
N PRO A 154 -21.39 -2.18 4.68
CA PRO A 154 -20.23 -1.58 4.03
C PRO A 154 -19.89 -2.30 2.72
N TYR A 155 -19.35 -1.55 1.76
CA TYR A 155 -18.91 -2.05 0.46
C TYR A 155 -17.72 -1.24 -0.06
N ILE A 156 -17.04 -1.73 -1.09
CA ILE A 156 -15.94 -0.99 -1.73
C ILE A 156 -16.31 -0.65 -3.17
N MET A 157 -16.21 0.63 -3.50
CA MET A 157 -16.23 1.11 -4.90
C MET A 157 -14.83 0.97 -5.48
N ALA A 158 -14.62 -0.11 -6.24
CA ALA A 158 -13.34 -0.52 -6.80
C ALA A 158 -12.98 0.34 -8.01
N THR A 159 -11.79 0.93 -7.95
CA THR A 159 -11.18 1.68 -9.05
C THR A 159 -10.09 0.87 -9.76
N ARG A 160 -9.62 -0.21 -9.12
CA ARG A 160 -8.60 -1.10 -9.65
C ARG A 160 -8.70 -2.48 -9.00
N GLY A 161 -8.48 -3.53 -9.78
CA GLY A 161 -8.37 -4.90 -9.31
C GLY A 161 -7.25 -5.63 -10.05
N GLU A 162 -6.54 -6.50 -9.34
CA GLU A 162 -5.53 -7.39 -9.91
C GLU A 162 -5.60 -8.79 -9.31
N ILE A 163 -5.38 -9.81 -10.13
CA ILE A 163 -5.37 -11.21 -9.71
C ILE A 163 -3.99 -11.51 -9.14
N LEU A 164 -3.93 -12.00 -7.91
CA LEU A 164 -2.73 -12.50 -7.28
C LEU A 164 -2.58 -13.97 -7.67
N GLU A 165 -1.61 -14.28 -8.54
CA GLU A 165 -1.36 -15.66 -8.96
C GLU A 165 -1.06 -16.55 -7.73
N ALA A 166 -1.83 -17.61 -7.53
CA ALA A 166 -1.51 -18.65 -6.57
C ALA A 166 -0.37 -19.52 -7.14
N GLU A 167 0.83 -19.38 -6.58
CA GLU A 167 2.02 -20.20 -6.93
C GLU A 167 1.86 -21.70 -6.62
#